data_AF-A0A442I6G6-F1
#
_entry.id   AF-A0A442I6G6-F1
#
_cell.length_a   1.000
_cell.length_b   1.000
_cell.length_c   1.000
_cell.angle_alpha   90.00
_cell.angle_beta   90.00
_cell.angle_gamma   90.00
#
_symmetry.space_group_name_H-M   'P 1'
#
loop_
_entity.id
_entity.type
_entity.pdbx_description
1 polymer ?
#
loop_
_entity_poly.entity_id
_entity_poly.type
_entity_poly.pdbx_seq_one_letter_code
_entity_poly.pdbx_strand_id
1 'polypeptide(L)'
;MRIFGVVSFVFASLGLAGCSSTAGVDALQIPSSETTSSVVRPSAPVTKAVRTAETETTVETVSMAGAARMRPPAPVLDEDNARTDDETSRPFGLAEEETVAFPAQDLPDSVEPPVQEAALVSPPKRLSRAAPAMLASPVTRYAFRDAKPINFGRSSPRHLAVHGVDVSRWQGNINWQKLRAQGANFAYIKATDGGDHLDPMFMKNWRNADAAGLKRGAYHFFYWCRTAGEQADWFIRNVPRVEGALPPVIDVEWNGESSCRRRPSRETVLEKMQVFMDKLERHYGQRPIIYTSPDFYRDNLRGAFPDYPFWLRAVAAHPSKVYPGRKWLFWQYSGSGLSRGVSGRIDLNVFHGDERQWRNWLGGGQMVADAD
;
A
#
# COMPACT_ATOMS: atom_id res chain seq x y z
N MET A 1 -26.34 -66.78 48.15
CA MET A 1 -25.17 -67.01 47.28
C MET A 1 -24.84 -65.72 46.55
N ARG A 2 -23.59 -65.27 46.64
CA ARG A 2 -23.04 -64.08 45.98
C ARG A 2 -22.71 -64.39 44.52
N ILE A 3 -22.98 -63.47 43.59
CA ILE A 3 -22.15 -63.29 42.38
C ILE A 3 -21.98 -61.78 42.10
N PHE A 4 -20.74 -61.45 41.75
CA PHE A 4 -20.10 -60.14 41.57
C PHE A 4 -20.53 -59.44 40.26
N GLY A 5 -20.55 -58.10 40.23
CA GLY A 5 -19.52 -57.29 39.54
C GLY A 5 -20.18 -56.55 38.35
N VAL A 6 -19.78 -55.39 37.83
CA VAL A 6 -18.62 -54.50 37.93
C VAL A 6 -19.10 -53.12 37.42
N VAL A 7 -18.58 -52.03 38.00
CA VAL A 7 -18.75 -50.65 37.53
C VAL A 7 -17.86 -50.39 36.31
N SER A 8 -18.38 -49.76 35.26
CA SER A 8 -17.57 -48.96 34.31
C SER A 8 -18.44 -47.94 33.57
N PHE A 9 -18.24 -46.67 33.91
CA PHE A 9 -18.70 -45.53 33.10
C PHE A 9 -17.66 -45.25 32.02
N VAL A 10 -18.07 -45.31 30.75
CA VAL A 10 -17.28 -44.84 29.61
C VAL A 10 -17.99 -43.65 28.99
N PHE A 11 -17.33 -42.49 29.06
CA PHE A 11 -17.63 -41.33 28.24
C PHE A 11 -17.17 -41.62 26.81
N ALA A 12 -18.07 -41.47 25.82
CA ALA A 12 -17.67 -41.36 24.42
C ALA A 12 -18.58 -40.36 23.70
N SER A 13 -17.91 -39.35 23.17
CA SER A 13 -18.36 -38.11 22.58
C SER A 13 -18.82 -38.23 21.13
N LEU A 14 -19.64 -37.23 20.77
CA LEU A 14 -20.13 -36.79 19.46
C LEU A 14 -19.37 -37.25 18.20
N GLY A 15 -20.13 -37.73 17.22
CA GLY A 15 -19.79 -37.70 15.80
C GLY A 15 -20.99 -37.24 14.97
N LEU A 16 -21.12 -35.93 14.76
CA LEU A 16 -21.93 -35.38 13.67
C LEU A 16 -20.97 -34.80 12.64
N ALA A 17 -20.81 -35.54 11.54
CA ALA A 17 -20.12 -35.09 10.35
C ALA A 17 -20.95 -33.99 9.67
N GLY A 18 -20.59 -32.73 9.91
CA GLY A 18 -21.01 -31.60 9.10
C GLY A 18 -20.02 -31.40 7.96
N CYS A 19 -20.45 -31.59 6.72
CA CYS A 19 -19.70 -31.17 5.54
C CYS A 19 -19.63 -29.63 5.53
N SER A 20 -18.53 -29.05 5.99
CA SER A 20 -18.16 -27.68 5.65
C SER A 20 -17.28 -27.71 4.42
N SER A 21 -17.87 -27.37 3.26
CA SER A 21 -17.14 -27.12 2.03
C SER A 21 -16.26 -25.88 2.20
N THR A 22 -15.00 -26.06 2.59
CA THR A 22 -13.96 -25.06 2.35
C THR A 22 -13.63 -25.10 0.86
N ALA A 23 -14.24 -24.21 0.08
CA ALA A 23 -13.70 -23.87 -1.23
C ALA A 23 -12.36 -23.17 -1.00
N GLY A 24 -11.29 -23.97 -1.02
CA GLY A 24 -9.92 -23.49 -1.04
C GLY A 24 -9.72 -22.69 -2.32
N VAL A 25 -9.51 -21.39 -2.20
CA VAL A 25 -8.97 -20.56 -3.26
C VAL A 25 -7.47 -20.86 -3.39
N ASP A 26 -7.13 -22.07 -3.83
CA ASP A 26 -5.84 -22.34 -4.47
C ASP A 26 -5.99 -22.04 -5.97
N ALA A 27 -6.36 -20.80 -6.27
CA ALA A 27 -6.06 -20.26 -7.58
C ALA A 27 -4.54 -20.05 -7.59
N LEU A 28 -3.84 -20.68 -8.53
CA LEU A 28 -2.41 -20.48 -8.80
C LEU A 28 -2.13 -18.99 -8.99
N GLN A 29 -1.85 -18.29 -7.90
CA GLN A 29 -1.60 -16.87 -7.90
C GLN A 29 -0.16 -16.66 -8.35
N ILE A 30 0.00 -16.23 -9.59
CA ILE A 30 1.32 -15.90 -10.13
C ILE A 30 1.84 -14.72 -9.30
N PRO A 31 3.02 -14.81 -8.66
CA PRO A 31 3.55 -13.69 -7.92
C PRO A 31 3.89 -12.55 -8.90
N SER A 32 3.35 -11.37 -8.64
CA SER A 32 3.59 -10.16 -9.44
C SER A 32 5.08 -9.84 -9.55
N SER A 33 5.54 -9.16 -10.60
CA SER A 33 6.91 -8.64 -10.65
C SER A 33 7.05 -7.20 -10.12
N GLU A 34 5.95 -6.56 -9.72
CA GLU A 34 5.95 -5.15 -9.33
C GLU A 34 6.72 -4.91 -8.03
N THR A 35 7.70 -4.02 -8.11
CA THR A 35 8.49 -3.44 -7.01
C THR A 35 8.21 -1.94 -6.98
N THR A 36 8.31 -1.32 -5.80
CA THR A 36 8.52 0.14 -5.79
C THR A 36 9.91 0.44 -6.34
N SER A 37 10.10 1.57 -7.02
CA SER A 37 11.37 1.91 -7.68
C SER A 37 12.58 2.11 -6.73
N SER A 38 12.42 1.92 -5.42
CA SER A 38 13.51 1.82 -4.44
C SER A 38 13.92 0.38 -4.11
N VAL A 39 13.05 -0.62 -4.32
CA VAL A 39 13.34 -2.03 -4.05
C VAL A 39 14.11 -2.63 -5.22
N VAL A 40 15.41 -2.79 -5.03
CA VAL A 40 16.26 -3.59 -5.93
C VAL A 40 15.91 -5.07 -5.74
N ARG A 41 15.51 -5.75 -6.82
CA ARG A 41 15.32 -7.21 -6.80
C ARG A 41 16.60 -7.89 -6.30
N PRO A 42 16.53 -8.75 -5.27
CA PRO A 42 17.63 -9.68 -5.00
C PRO A 42 17.79 -10.60 -6.22
N SER A 43 19.03 -10.94 -6.57
CA SER A 43 19.37 -11.85 -7.67
C SER A 43 19.02 -13.32 -7.35
N ALA A 44 17.76 -13.63 -7.07
CA ALA A 44 17.11 -14.96 -7.16
C ALA A 44 15.78 -14.97 -6.37
N PRO A 45 14.75 -15.70 -6.84
CA PRO A 45 13.62 -16.05 -5.98
C PRO A 45 14.09 -16.97 -4.84
N VAL A 46 13.59 -16.73 -3.63
CA VAL A 46 13.85 -17.57 -2.45
C VAL A 46 13.28 -18.97 -2.72
N THR A 47 14.15 -19.95 -2.97
CA THR A 47 13.79 -21.36 -3.07
C THR A 47 13.34 -21.90 -1.71
N LYS A 48 12.33 -22.77 -1.72
CA LYS A 48 11.92 -23.54 -0.54
C LYS A 48 13.11 -24.37 -0.05
N ALA A 49 13.41 -24.28 1.25
CA ALA A 49 14.48 -25.02 1.88
C ALA A 49 14.28 -26.54 1.73
N VAL A 50 15.26 -27.21 1.12
CA VAL A 50 15.47 -28.67 1.22
C VAL A 50 16.79 -28.90 1.94
N ARG A 51 16.79 -29.89 2.83
CA ARG A 51 17.88 -30.22 3.77
C ARG A 51 19.17 -30.64 3.06
N THR A 52 20.25 -30.33 3.77
CA THR A 52 21.69 -30.51 3.54
C THR A 52 22.17 -31.91 3.13
N ALA A 53 23.20 -31.94 2.26
CA ALA A 53 24.31 -32.88 2.34
C ALA A 53 25.60 -32.19 1.82
N GLU A 54 26.68 -32.34 2.57
CA GLU A 54 28.03 -31.79 2.37
C GLU A 54 28.78 -32.52 1.26
N THR A 55 29.62 -31.80 0.48
CA THR A 55 30.98 -32.27 0.13
C THR A 55 31.86 -31.12 -0.38
N GLU A 56 33.15 -31.33 -0.15
CA GLU A 56 34.29 -30.42 -0.15
C GLU A 56 34.92 -30.08 -1.52
N THR A 57 35.48 -28.86 -1.56
CA THR A 57 36.78 -28.43 -2.13
C THR A 57 37.16 -28.70 -3.60
N THR A 58 37.40 -27.62 -4.37
CA THR A 58 38.70 -27.33 -5.02
C THR A 58 38.74 -25.92 -5.62
N VAL A 59 39.87 -25.25 -5.42
CA VAL A 59 40.27 -23.96 -5.98
C VAL A 59 40.98 -24.21 -7.31
N GLU A 60 40.69 -23.43 -8.35
CA GLU A 60 41.66 -23.16 -9.41
C GLU A 60 41.37 -21.83 -10.13
N THR A 61 42.45 -21.17 -10.51
CA THR A 61 42.56 -19.80 -11.02
C THR A 61 42.80 -19.75 -12.54
N VAL A 62 42.66 -18.53 -13.08
CA VAL A 62 43.26 -17.95 -14.32
C VAL A 62 42.45 -18.03 -15.62
N SER A 63 42.08 -16.85 -16.15
CA SER A 63 42.62 -16.27 -17.41
C SER A 63 41.59 -15.66 -18.36
N MET A 64 41.98 -14.51 -18.90
CA MET A 64 41.31 -13.65 -19.87
C MET A 64 41.63 -14.06 -21.31
N ALA A 65 40.66 -13.95 -22.23
CA ALA A 65 40.86 -13.49 -23.61
C ALA A 65 39.51 -13.29 -24.33
N GLY A 66 39.39 -12.22 -25.12
CA GLY A 66 38.28 -12.05 -26.08
C GLY A 66 37.92 -10.61 -26.41
N ALA A 67 38.83 -9.87 -27.05
CA ALA A 67 38.55 -8.55 -27.62
C ALA A 67 37.85 -8.69 -28.98
N ALA A 68 36.77 -7.94 -29.21
CA ALA A 68 36.23 -7.69 -30.54
C ALA A 68 35.97 -6.18 -30.70
N ARG A 69 36.61 -5.60 -31.71
CA ARG A 69 36.55 -4.20 -32.14
C ARG A 69 35.24 -3.93 -32.87
N MET A 70 34.64 -2.77 -32.67
CA MET A 70 33.67 -2.20 -33.61
C MET A 70 33.98 -0.71 -33.80
N ARG A 71 34.14 -0.31 -35.07
CA ARG A 71 34.31 1.08 -35.54
C ARG A 71 33.01 1.50 -36.26
N PRO A 72 32.67 2.81 -36.30
CA PRO A 72 31.33 3.30 -36.63
C PRO A 72 31.17 3.67 -38.12
N PRO A 73 29.97 4.09 -38.52
CA PRO A 73 29.86 5.30 -39.32
C PRO A 73 28.81 6.30 -38.80
N ALA A 74 29.06 7.57 -39.12
CA ALA A 74 28.17 8.73 -38.98
C ALA A 74 27.77 9.22 -40.40
N PRO A 75 27.18 10.41 -40.60
CA PRO A 75 25.74 10.66 -40.79
C PRO A 75 25.42 11.31 -42.16
N VAL A 76 24.14 11.38 -42.55
CA VAL A 76 23.65 12.14 -43.73
C VAL A 76 22.20 12.63 -43.43
N LEU A 77 22.02 13.91 -43.08
CA LEU A 77 21.54 15.08 -43.86
C LEU A 77 20.01 15.22 -44.01
N ASP A 78 19.59 16.46 -43.76
CA ASP A 78 18.27 17.09 -43.87
C ASP A 78 17.67 17.04 -45.28
N GLU A 79 16.35 17.19 -45.40
CA GLU A 79 15.75 18.18 -46.33
C GLU A 79 14.24 18.42 -46.10
N ASP A 80 13.87 19.66 -46.39
CA ASP A 80 12.62 20.40 -46.23
C ASP A 80 11.43 19.98 -47.11
N ASN A 81 10.22 20.39 -46.68
CA ASN A 81 9.15 21.12 -47.40
C ASN A 81 7.75 20.67 -46.92
N ALA A 82 6.93 21.52 -46.29
CA ALA A 82 6.21 22.71 -46.78
C ALA A 82 4.84 22.40 -47.41
N ARG A 83 3.81 23.09 -46.87
CA ARG A 83 2.51 23.47 -47.47
C ARG A 83 1.47 22.34 -47.64
N THR A 84 0.16 22.51 -47.47
CA THR A 84 -0.74 23.69 -47.39
C THR A 84 -2.12 23.22 -46.88
N ASP A 85 -2.78 24.08 -46.12
CA ASP A 85 -4.20 24.48 -46.11
C ASP A 85 -5.24 23.63 -46.89
N ASP A 86 -6.38 23.31 -46.27
CA ASP A 86 -7.68 23.88 -46.68
C ASP A 86 -8.81 23.62 -45.65
N GLU A 87 -9.65 24.64 -45.49
CA GLU A 87 -10.88 24.69 -44.70
C GLU A 87 -12.03 23.95 -45.40
N THR A 88 -13.07 23.53 -44.66
CA THR A 88 -14.48 23.99 -44.82
C THR A 88 -15.48 23.12 -44.04
N SER A 89 -16.05 23.72 -42.98
CA SER A 89 -17.50 23.95 -42.75
C SER A 89 -18.50 23.19 -43.65
N ARG A 90 -19.66 22.63 -43.23
CA ARG A 90 -20.54 22.82 -42.07
C ARG A 90 -21.78 21.86 -42.22
N PRO A 91 -22.82 21.89 -41.34
CA PRO A 91 -23.49 20.70 -40.79
C PRO A 91 -24.92 20.47 -41.32
N PHE A 92 -25.63 19.43 -40.87
CA PHE A 92 -27.10 19.44 -40.65
C PHE A 92 -27.57 18.11 -40.02
N GLY A 93 -28.53 18.17 -39.08
CA GLY A 93 -29.32 16.99 -38.68
C GLY A 93 -29.77 16.95 -37.22
N LEU A 94 -30.62 17.90 -36.82
CA LEU A 94 -31.47 17.82 -35.62
C LEU A 94 -32.59 16.78 -35.86
N ALA A 95 -32.89 15.97 -34.85
CA ALA A 95 -34.18 15.30 -34.68
C ALA A 95 -34.54 15.28 -33.19
N GLU A 96 -35.42 16.21 -32.81
CA GLU A 96 -36.45 16.04 -31.77
C GLU A 96 -37.40 14.92 -32.25
N GLU A 97 -38.24 14.22 -31.50
CA GLU A 97 -38.81 14.29 -30.14
C GLU A 97 -39.56 12.94 -29.98
N GLU A 98 -39.59 12.34 -28.80
CA GLU A 98 -40.83 11.64 -28.37
C GLU A 98 -40.85 11.52 -26.84
N THR A 99 -41.51 12.49 -26.21
CA THR A 99 -41.88 12.47 -24.80
C THR A 99 -43.22 11.77 -24.68
N VAL A 100 -43.22 10.56 -24.10
CA VAL A 100 -44.47 9.86 -23.78
C VAL A 100 -44.95 10.34 -22.41
N ALA A 101 -46.06 11.09 -22.43
CA ALA A 101 -46.79 11.50 -21.24
C ALA A 101 -47.56 10.32 -20.64
N PHE A 102 -47.34 10.04 -19.35
CA PHE A 102 -48.20 9.15 -18.56
C PHE A 102 -49.29 9.97 -17.86
N PRO A 103 -50.56 9.53 -17.85
CA PRO A 103 -51.62 10.25 -17.17
C PRO A 103 -51.49 10.10 -15.65
N ALA A 104 -51.69 11.20 -14.94
CA ALA A 104 -51.86 11.23 -13.50
C ALA A 104 -53.13 10.47 -13.11
N GLN A 105 -53.02 9.59 -12.11
CA GLN A 105 -54.17 9.02 -11.41
C GLN A 105 -54.22 9.51 -9.97
N ASP A 106 -55.41 9.88 -9.57
CA ASP A 106 -55.81 10.49 -8.31
C ASP A 106 -55.45 9.66 -7.07
N LEU A 107 -55.03 10.36 -6.01
CA LEU A 107 -54.93 9.86 -4.65
C LEU A 107 -56.34 9.71 -4.04
N PRO A 108 -56.65 8.60 -3.34
CA PRO A 108 -57.63 8.63 -2.27
C PRO A 108 -56.97 8.73 -0.89
N ASP A 109 -57.70 9.43 -0.02
CA ASP A 109 -57.40 9.82 1.35
C ASP A 109 -56.96 8.69 2.30
N SER A 110 -56.07 9.09 3.21
CA SER A 110 -56.07 8.82 4.65
C SER A 110 -56.40 7.41 5.14
N VAL A 111 -55.36 6.63 5.43
CA VAL A 111 -55.41 5.59 6.46
C VAL A 111 -54.21 5.78 7.39
N GLU A 112 -54.46 6.25 8.61
CA GLU A 112 -53.45 6.32 9.67
C GLU A 112 -53.04 4.90 10.12
N PRO A 113 -51.73 4.58 10.18
CA PRO A 113 -51.27 3.36 10.81
C PRO A 113 -51.28 3.50 12.35
N PRO A 114 -51.42 2.39 13.10
CA PRO A 114 -51.55 2.44 14.55
C PRO A 114 -50.26 2.93 15.21
N VAL A 115 -50.40 3.87 16.14
CA VAL A 115 -49.32 4.41 16.95
C VAL A 115 -48.77 3.30 17.85
N GLN A 116 -47.60 2.77 17.51
CA GLN A 116 -46.80 1.99 18.45
C GLN A 116 -46.08 2.96 19.39
N GLU A 117 -46.30 2.82 20.69
CA GLU A 117 -45.56 3.54 21.71
C GLU A 117 -44.05 3.40 21.47
N ALA A 118 -43.39 4.53 21.20
CA ALA A 118 -41.96 4.60 21.04
C ALA A 118 -41.28 4.18 22.35
N ALA A 119 -40.79 2.94 22.40
CA ALA A 119 -39.86 2.52 23.42
C ALA A 119 -38.65 3.47 23.38
N LEU A 120 -38.39 4.15 24.50
CA LEU A 120 -37.23 5.00 24.69
C LEU A 120 -35.96 4.15 24.45
N VAL A 121 -35.39 4.28 23.25
CA VAL A 121 -34.08 3.72 22.92
C VAL A 121 -33.09 4.41 23.84
N SER A 122 -32.62 3.68 24.85
CA SER A 122 -31.52 4.13 25.70
C SER A 122 -30.37 4.57 24.78
N PRO A 123 -29.75 5.74 25.02
CA PRO A 123 -28.63 6.18 24.20
C PRO A 123 -27.58 5.07 24.15
N PRO A 124 -26.94 4.81 23.00
CA PRO A 124 -25.91 3.80 22.92
C PRO A 124 -24.91 4.09 24.02
N LYS A 125 -24.70 3.10 24.90
CA LYS A 125 -23.63 3.15 25.91
C LYS A 125 -22.40 3.64 25.16
N ARG A 126 -21.93 4.86 25.47
CA ARG A 126 -20.63 5.34 25.01
C ARG A 126 -19.68 4.20 25.30
N LEU A 127 -19.16 3.56 24.25
CA LEU A 127 -18.12 2.56 24.39
C LEU A 127 -17.07 3.21 25.27
N SER A 128 -16.89 2.62 26.45
CA SER A 128 -16.02 3.14 27.48
C SER A 128 -14.68 3.46 26.84
N ARG A 129 -14.11 4.61 27.19
CA ARG A 129 -12.81 5.14 26.78
C ARG A 129 -11.67 4.16 27.11
N ALA A 130 -11.59 3.03 26.41
CA ALA A 130 -10.49 2.09 26.41
C ALA A 130 -9.44 2.52 25.38
N ALA A 131 -9.19 3.83 25.27
CA ALA A 131 -8.29 4.44 24.29
C ALA A 131 -6.88 4.84 24.81
N PRO A 132 -6.54 4.89 26.12
CA PRO A 132 -5.18 5.33 26.48
C PRO A 132 -4.08 4.31 26.17
N ALA A 133 -4.34 3.00 26.31
CA ALA A 133 -3.28 2.00 26.30
C ALA A 133 -2.72 1.67 24.90
N MET A 134 -3.57 1.67 23.86
CA MET A 134 -3.13 1.39 22.47
C MET A 134 -2.37 2.57 21.82
N LEU A 135 -2.51 3.78 22.36
CA LEU A 135 -1.77 4.98 21.95
C LEU A 135 -0.46 5.17 22.75
N ALA A 136 -0.19 4.30 23.73
CA ALA A 136 0.88 4.47 24.71
C ALA A 136 2.19 3.73 24.39
N SER A 137 2.30 3.02 23.26
CA SER A 137 3.57 2.37 22.90
C SER A 137 4.67 3.44 22.74
N PRO A 138 5.76 3.37 23.53
CA PRO A 138 6.84 4.35 23.45
C PRO A 138 7.48 4.33 22.05
N VAL A 139 7.83 5.51 21.55
CA VAL A 139 8.64 5.60 20.32
C VAL A 139 10.04 5.09 20.65
N THR A 140 10.48 4.07 19.92
CA THR A 140 11.87 3.59 20.01
C THR A 140 12.72 4.43 19.07
N ARG A 141 13.82 4.95 19.61
CA ARG A 141 14.79 5.74 18.85
C ARG A 141 15.36 4.92 17.68
N TYR A 142 15.56 5.60 16.56
CA TYR A 142 16.14 4.98 15.37
C TYR A 142 17.59 4.53 15.63
N ALA A 143 17.91 3.34 15.14
CA ALA A 143 19.27 2.77 15.16
C ALA A 143 19.62 2.12 13.80
N PHE A 144 18.91 2.50 12.74
CA PHE A 144 19.15 2.04 11.38
C PHE A 144 20.51 2.49 10.86
N ARG A 145 21.10 1.63 10.02
CA ARG A 145 22.23 1.98 9.16
C ARG A 145 21.75 2.17 7.73
N ASP A 146 22.61 2.70 6.89
CA ASP A 146 22.34 2.88 5.47
C ASP A 146 23.59 2.47 4.68
N ALA A 147 23.41 1.67 3.63
CA ALA A 147 24.52 1.27 2.76
C ALA A 147 24.99 2.41 1.85
N LYS A 148 24.12 3.40 1.56
CA LYS A 148 24.43 4.59 0.75
C LYS A 148 23.85 5.85 1.42
N PRO A 149 24.40 6.26 2.58
CA PRO A 149 23.86 7.40 3.31
C PRO A 149 23.99 8.69 2.50
N ILE A 150 22.92 9.47 2.45
CA ILE A 150 22.92 10.82 1.88
C ILE A 150 23.06 11.86 2.99
N ASN A 151 23.89 12.87 2.75
CA ASN A 151 24.03 14.00 3.65
C ASN A 151 22.94 15.04 3.38
N PHE A 152 21.90 15.04 4.23
CA PHE A 152 20.81 16.01 4.19
C PHE A 152 21.09 17.29 4.99
N GLY A 153 22.28 17.43 5.60
CA GLY A 153 22.67 18.59 6.40
C GLY A 153 21.76 18.80 7.61
N ARG A 154 21.31 20.04 7.82
CA ARG A 154 20.43 20.42 8.95
C ARG A 154 19.04 19.77 8.86
N SER A 155 18.56 19.47 7.66
CA SER A 155 17.27 18.82 7.41
C SER A 155 17.37 17.29 7.40
N SER A 156 18.25 16.74 8.23
CA SER A 156 18.48 15.29 8.31
C SER A 156 17.25 14.56 8.86
N PRO A 157 16.85 13.42 8.28
CA PRO A 157 15.75 12.62 8.81
C PRO A 157 16.05 12.11 10.23
N ARG A 158 17.33 12.06 10.64
CA ARG A 158 17.77 11.67 11.99
C ARG A 158 17.29 12.62 13.09
N HIS A 159 16.85 13.83 12.73
CA HIS A 159 16.30 14.81 13.67
C HIS A 159 14.80 14.60 13.93
N LEU A 160 14.12 13.77 13.13
CA LEU A 160 12.72 13.42 13.33
C LEU A 160 12.61 12.22 14.27
N ALA A 161 11.61 12.23 15.14
CA ALA A 161 11.54 11.27 16.24
C ALA A 161 11.08 9.87 15.78
N VAL A 162 10.15 9.83 14.84
CA VAL A 162 9.40 8.61 14.51
C VAL A 162 9.83 8.07 13.16
N HIS A 163 10.65 7.01 13.22
CA HIS A 163 11.07 6.25 12.05
C HIS A 163 10.21 5.01 11.84
N GLY A 164 10.16 4.55 10.60
CA GLY A 164 9.50 3.33 10.18
C GLY A 164 10.08 2.79 8.89
N VAL A 165 9.45 1.74 8.38
CA VAL A 165 9.88 1.03 7.17
C VAL A 165 8.70 0.80 6.25
N ASP A 166 9.00 0.49 5.00
CA ASP A 166 8.05 -0.17 4.11
C ASP A 166 8.64 -1.43 3.52
N VAL A 167 7.79 -2.46 3.36
CA VAL A 167 8.21 -3.80 3.01
C VAL A 167 7.23 -4.50 2.10
N SER A 168 7.74 -5.46 1.34
CA SER A 168 6.99 -6.38 0.49
C SER A 168 7.57 -7.78 0.65
N ARG A 169 7.18 -8.72 -0.21
CA ARG A 169 7.85 -10.02 -0.29
C ARG A 169 9.35 -9.95 -0.55
N TRP A 170 9.86 -8.87 -1.15
CA TRP A 170 11.27 -8.74 -1.55
C TRP A 170 12.22 -8.66 -0.36
N GLN A 171 11.73 -8.23 0.81
CA GLN A 171 12.49 -8.23 2.06
C GLN A 171 12.55 -9.62 2.73
N GLY A 172 11.85 -10.62 2.17
CA GLY A 172 11.89 -12.00 2.64
C GLY A 172 11.40 -12.15 4.09
N ASN A 173 12.06 -13.04 4.85
CA ASN A 173 11.72 -13.27 6.25
C ASN A 173 12.29 -12.16 7.14
N ILE A 174 11.40 -11.45 7.84
CA ILE A 174 11.73 -10.33 8.72
C ILE A 174 11.62 -10.75 10.18
N ASN A 175 12.65 -10.46 10.98
CA ASN A 175 12.59 -10.48 12.44
C ASN A 175 12.05 -9.14 12.95
N TRP A 176 10.73 -9.08 13.09
CA TRP A 176 9.99 -7.86 13.45
C TRP A 176 10.34 -7.33 14.86
N GLN A 177 10.65 -8.21 15.82
CA GLN A 177 11.09 -7.80 17.16
C GLN A 177 12.42 -7.06 17.12
N LYS A 178 13.40 -7.58 16.36
CA LYS A 178 14.68 -6.87 16.14
C LYS A 178 14.46 -5.56 15.40
N LEU A 179 13.59 -5.54 14.40
CA LEU A 179 13.27 -4.33 13.64
C LEU A 179 12.63 -3.25 14.53
N ARG A 180 11.67 -3.63 15.40
CA ARG A 180 11.08 -2.77 16.43
C ARG A 180 12.16 -2.19 17.36
N ALA A 181 13.04 -3.06 17.86
CA ALA A 181 14.13 -2.67 18.76
C ALA A 181 15.17 -1.74 18.10
N GLN A 182 15.25 -1.73 16.76
CA GLN A 182 16.07 -0.80 15.99
C GLN A 182 15.37 0.51 15.63
N GLY A 183 14.16 0.74 16.14
CA GLY A 183 13.43 1.99 15.98
C GLY A 183 12.48 2.02 14.79
N ALA A 184 12.05 0.87 14.27
CA ALA A 184 10.85 0.82 13.43
C ALA A 184 9.62 0.97 14.34
N ASN A 185 8.97 2.12 14.31
CA ASN A 185 7.76 2.40 15.08
C ASN A 185 6.48 2.14 14.27
N PHE A 186 6.61 2.24 12.95
CA PHE A 186 5.56 1.88 12.01
C PHE A 186 6.12 1.06 10.84
N ALA A 187 5.22 0.35 10.15
CA ALA A 187 5.49 -0.34 8.91
C ALA A 187 4.34 -0.21 7.92
N TYR A 188 4.64 0.19 6.68
CA TYR A 188 3.74 0.01 5.55
C TYR A 188 4.08 -1.29 4.82
N ILE A 189 3.09 -2.14 4.58
CA ILE A 189 3.29 -3.49 4.07
C ILE A 189 2.54 -3.61 2.74
N LYS A 190 3.23 -4.05 1.69
CA LYS A 190 2.60 -4.28 0.39
C LYS A 190 1.49 -5.30 0.58
N ALA A 191 0.28 -4.94 0.18
CA ALA A 191 -0.85 -5.85 0.21
C ALA A 191 -1.15 -6.37 -1.18
N THR A 192 -1.41 -5.48 -2.11
CA THR A 192 -1.88 -5.86 -3.45
C THR A 192 -1.26 -4.99 -4.52
N ASP A 193 -1.32 -5.49 -5.75
CA ASP A 193 -1.04 -4.73 -6.95
C ASP A 193 -2.00 -5.16 -8.07
N GLY A 194 -2.49 -4.19 -8.86
CA GLY A 194 -3.54 -4.45 -9.85
C GLY A 194 -4.83 -5.04 -9.26
N GLY A 195 -5.56 -5.83 -10.05
CA GLY A 195 -6.87 -6.36 -9.66
C GLY A 195 -6.85 -7.82 -9.21
N ASP A 196 -5.67 -8.42 -9.15
CA ASP A 196 -5.48 -9.88 -9.17
C ASP A 196 -4.23 -10.38 -8.40
N HIS A 197 -3.34 -9.48 -7.97
CA HIS A 197 -2.12 -9.88 -7.25
C HIS A 197 -2.18 -9.49 -5.77
N LEU A 198 -1.97 -10.48 -4.91
CA LEU A 198 -1.76 -10.36 -3.47
C LEU A 198 -0.27 -10.59 -3.19
N ASP A 199 0.36 -9.74 -2.41
CA ASP A 199 1.72 -9.99 -1.95
C ASP A 199 1.70 -11.22 -1.02
N PRO A 200 2.43 -12.31 -1.37
CA PRO A 200 2.37 -13.56 -0.62
C PRO A 200 2.90 -13.45 0.81
N MET A 201 3.63 -12.38 1.14
CA MET A 201 4.13 -12.11 2.47
C MET A 201 3.22 -11.17 3.26
N PHE A 202 2.19 -10.57 2.64
CA PHE A 202 1.34 -9.55 3.26
C PHE A 202 0.79 -9.99 4.62
N MET A 203 -0.01 -11.07 4.67
CA MET A 203 -0.67 -11.48 5.92
C MET A 203 0.32 -11.94 7.01
N LYS A 204 1.46 -12.51 6.61
CA LYS A 204 2.53 -12.90 7.54
C LYS A 204 3.17 -11.65 8.15
N ASN A 205 3.55 -10.69 7.31
CA ASN A 205 4.14 -9.43 7.74
C ASN A 205 3.15 -8.60 8.57
N TRP A 206 1.88 -8.56 8.15
CA TRP A 206 0.79 -7.87 8.85
C TRP A 206 0.64 -8.34 10.28
N ARG A 207 0.53 -9.66 10.50
CA ARG A 207 0.40 -10.24 11.85
C ARG A 207 1.67 -10.06 12.68
N ASN A 208 2.85 -10.27 12.09
CA ASN A 208 4.10 -10.23 12.84
C ASN A 208 4.54 -8.80 13.22
N ALA A 209 4.24 -7.80 12.37
CA ALA A 209 4.47 -6.40 12.71
C ALA A 209 3.61 -5.96 13.90
N ASP A 210 2.35 -6.38 13.92
CA ASP A 210 1.41 -6.14 15.03
C ASP A 210 1.89 -6.78 16.33
N ALA A 211 2.28 -8.06 16.27
CA ALA A 211 2.78 -8.81 17.42
C ALA A 211 4.10 -8.24 17.96
N ALA A 212 4.86 -7.52 17.13
CA ALA A 212 6.05 -6.77 17.55
C ALA A 212 5.74 -5.35 18.03
N GLY A 213 4.47 -4.93 18.04
CA GLY A 213 4.04 -3.63 18.53
C GLY A 213 4.36 -2.47 17.58
N LEU A 214 4.55 -2.72 16.28
CA LEU A 214 4.62 -1.67 15.27
C LEU A 214 3.21 -1.26 14.86
N LYS A 215 3.00 0.05 14.63
CA LYS A 215 1.80 0.50 13.92
C LYS A 215 1.91 0.09 12.45
N ARG A 216 0.89 -0.57 11.92
CA ARG A 216 0.94 -1.15 10.57
C ARG A 216 -0.12 -0.54 9.65
N GLY A 217 0.30 -0.26 8.42
CA GLY A 217 -0.58 0.13 7.31
C GLY A 217 -0.32 -0.76 6.11
N ALA A 218 -1.28 -0.79 5.18
CA ALA A 218 -1.17 -1.56 3.95
C ALA A 218 -1.09 -0.60 2.76
N TYR A 219 -0.31 -0.96 1.74
CA TYR A 219 -0.25 -0.18 0.50
C TYR A 219 -0.63 -1.02 -0.72
N HIS A 220 -1.22 -0.32 -1.69
CA HIS A 220 -1.58 -0.85 -3.00
C HIS A 220 -0.69 -0.24 -4.07
N PHE A 221 0.04 -1.07 -4.81
CA PHE A 221 0.81 -0.60 -5.95
C PHE A 221 -0.10 -0.47 -7.18
N PHE A 222 -0.30 0.76 -7.65
CA PHE A 222 -1.30 1.07 -8.65
C PHE A 222 -0.87 0.62 -10.06
N TYR A 223 -1.73 -0.14 -10.72
CA TYR A 223 -1.50 -0.69 -12.05
C TYR A 223 -2.36 0.02 -13.10
N TRP A 224 -1.71 0.84 -13.92
CA TRP A 224 -2.36 1.77 -14.86
C TRP A 224 -3.19 1.10 -15.98
N CYS A 225 -3.00 -0.21 -16.19
CA CYS A 225 -3.70 -0.98 -17.22
C CYS A 225 -4.97 -1.66 -16.72
N ARG A 226 -5.41 -1.38 -15.48
CA ARG A 226 -6.67 -1.86 -14.90
C ARG A 226 -7.59 -0.71 -14.50
N THR A 227 -8.86 -1.00 -14.22
CA THR A 227 -9.78 0.03 -13.71
C THR A 227 -9.44 0.34 -12.24
N ALA A 228 -9.73 1.57 -11.79
CA ALA A 228 -9.50 1.96 -10.40
C ALA A 228 -10.47 1.24 -9.44
N GLY A 229 -11.71 1.01 -9.90
CA GLY A 229 -12.74 0.32 -9.13
C GLY A 229 -12.36 -1.11 -8.79
N GLU A 230 -11.87 -1.89 -9.76
CA GLU A 230 -11.43 -3.28 -9.55
C GLU A 230 -10.25 -3.36 -8.58
N GLN A 231 -9.28 -2.45 -8.73
CA GLN A 231 -8.11 -2.39 -7.84
C GLN A 231 -8.51 -2.07 -6.40
N ALA A 232 -9.45 -1.15 -6.20
CA ALA A 232 -9.97 -0.81 -4.88
C ALA A 232 -10.70 -2.00 -4.24
N ASP A 233 -11.57 -2.68 -5.00
CA ASP A 233 -12.28 -3.86 -4.52
C ASP A 233 -11.31 -5.00 -4.17
N TRP A 234 -10.26 -5.16 -4.96
CA TRP A 234 -9.21 -6.13 -4.70
C TRP A 234 -8.43 -5.82 -3.42
N PHE A 235 -8.06 -4.55 -3.20
CA PHE A 235 -7.42 -4.12 -1.96
C PHE A 235 -8.33 -4.36 -0.75
N ILE A 236 -9.60 -3.93 -0.82
CA ILE A 236 -10.61 -4.09 0.23
C ILE A 236 -10.83 -5.57 0.59
N ARG A 237 -10.88 -6.45 -0.41
CA ARG A 237 -11.06 -7.90 -0.19
C ARG A 237 -9.91 -8.52 0.61
N ASN A 238 -8.69 -8.02 0.44
CA ASN A 238 -7.48 -8.66 0.95
C ASN A 238 -6.91 -8.00 2.20
N VAL A 239 -7.24 -6.73 2.47
CA VAL A 239 -6.72 -5.97 3.61
C VAL A 239 -7.80 -5.86 4.69
N PRO A 240 -7.60 -6.43 5.89
CA PRO A 240 -8.62 -6.41 6.92
C PRO A 240 -8.72 -5.03 7.56
N ARG A 241 -9.96 -4.55 7.73
CA ARG A 241 -10.25 -3.38 8.56
C ARG A 241 -10.13 -3.76 10.03
N VAL A 242 -9.10 -3.24 10.70
CA VAL A 242 -8.83 -3.50 12.12
C VAL A 242 -8.50 -2.22 12.85
N GLU A 243 -8.90 -2.12 14.11
CA GLU A 243 -8.63 -0.97 14.95
C GLU A 243 -7.12 -0.74 15.10
N GLY A 244 -6.70 0.53 15.09
CA GLY A 244 -5.30 0.91 15.24
C GLY A 244 -4.40 0.68 14.03
N ALA A 245 -4.92 0.15 12.92
CA ALA A 245 -4.22 0.18 11.63
C ALA A 245 -4.08 1.62 11.11
N LEU A 246 -2.96 1.89 10.46
CA LEU A 246 -2.71 3.16 9.78
C LEU A 246 -3.58 3.29 8.52
N PRO A 247 -3.87 4.52 8.07
CA PRO A 247 -4.62 4.73 6.83
C PRO A 247 -3.99 4.00 5.64
N PRO A 248 -4.81 3.48 4.71
CA PRO A 248 -4.31 2.75 3.55
C PRO A 248 -3.54 3.68 2.63
N VAL A 249 -2.52 3.14 1.94
CA VAL A 249 -1.72 3.91 0.98
C VAL A 249 -2.05 3.50 -0.45
N ILE A 250 -2.22 4.49 -1.31
CA ILE A 250 -2.11 4.30 -2.76
C ILE A 250 -0.66 4.63 -3.16
N ASP A 251 0.03 3.66 -3.74
CA ASP A 251 1.39 3.81 -4.28
C ASP A 251 1.27 4.04 -5.80
N VAL A 252 1.55 5.29 -6.21
CA VAL A 252 1.52 5.73 -7.60
C VAL A 252 2.90 6.14 -8.08
N GLU A 253 3.43 5.39 -9.02
CA GLU A 253 4.72 5.68 -9.63
C GLU A 253 4.81 5.19 -11.08
N TRP A 254 5.79 5.72 -11.81
CA TRP A 254 6.16 5.17 -13.10
C TRP A 254 7.18 4.04 -12.89
N ASN A 255 6.72 2.79 -13.01
CA ASN A 255 7.61 1.65 -12.90
C ASN A 255 8.09 1.14 -14.27
N GLY A 256 9.38 1.36 -14.54
CA GLY A 256 10.08 0.86 -15.73
C GLY A 256 10.19 -0.66 -15.80
N GLU A 257 9.88 -1.39 -14.73
CA GLU A 257 9.81 -2.86 -14.72
C GLU A 257 8.38 -3.40 -14.83
N SER A 258 7.36 -2.54 -14.81
CA SER A 258 5.97 -2.97 -14.86
C SER A 258 5.61 -3.61 -16.20
N SER A 259 4.79 -4.66 -16.18
CA SER A 259 4.19 -5.19 -17.43
C SER A 259 3.28 -4.16 -18.11
N CYS A 260 2.72 -3.21 -17.36
CA CYS A 260 1.95 -2.11 -17.91
C CYS A 260 2.86 -0.96 -18.32
N ARG A 261 2.93 -0.71 -19.63
CA ARG A 261 3.68 0.42 -20.20
C ARG A 261 2.84 1.67 -20.44
N ARG A 262 1.54 1.63 -20.12
CA ARG A 262 0.63 2.76 -20.32
C ARG A 262 1.00 3.91 -19.38
N ARG A 263 1.04 5.11 -19.93
CA ARG A 263 1.06 6.38 -19.20
C ARG A 263 -0.17 7.18 -19.62
N PRO A 264 -1.30 7.03 -18.91
CA PRO A 264 -2.52 7.78 -19.22
C PRO A 264 -2.29 9.29 -19.12
N SER A 265 -3.22 10.08 -19.65
CA SER A 265 -3.19 11.53 -19.45
C SER A 265 -3.28 11.87 -17.96
N ARG A 266 -2.77 13.04 -17.60
CA ARG A 266 -2.86 13.54 -16.22
C ARG A 266 -4.30 13.54 -15.69
N GLU A 267 -5.27 13.95 -16.50
CA GLU A 267 -6.69 13.95 -16.13
C GLU A 267 -7.18 12.55 -15.76
N THR A 268 -6.93 11.55 -16.62
CA THR A 268 -7.29 10.15 -16.36
C THR A 268 -6.55 9.59 -15.14
N VAL A 269 -5.30 10.00 -14.91
CA VAL A 269 -4.54 9.61 -13.70
C VAL A 269 -5.26 10.12 -12.44
N LEU A 270 -5.60 11.41 -12.40
CA LEU A 270 -6.25 12.03 -11.25
C LEU A 270 -7.64 11.44 -10.99
N GLU A 271 -8.43 11.23 -12.04
CA GLU A 271 -9.74 10.59 -11.95
C GLU A 271 -9.63 9.18 -11.35
N LYS A 272 -8.74 8.34 -11.89
CA LYS A 272 -8.52 6.97 -11.40
C LYS A 272 -8.07 6.95 -9.95
N MET A 273 -7.16 7.85 -9.57
CA MET A 273 -6.72 7.97 -8.18
C MET A 273 -7.88 8.34 -7.26
N GLN A 274 -8.70 9.33 -7.63
CA GLN A 274 -9.86 9.74 -6.84
C GLN A 274 -10.85 8.59 -6.65
N VAL A 275 -11.20 7.85 -7.72
CA VAL A 275 -12.10 6.68 -7.64
C VAL A 275 -11.57 5.63 -6.67
N PHE A 276 -10.27 5.32 -6.74
CA PHE A 276 -9.64 4.35 -5.85
C PHE A 276 -9.67 4.85 -4.40
N MET A 277 -9.22 6.09 -4.17
CA MET A 277 -9.13 6.65 -2.82
C MET A 277 -10.50 6.80 -2.16
N ASP A 278 -11.53 7.24 -2.89
CA ASP A 278 -12.89 7.37 -2.38
C ASP A 278 -13.48 6.03 -1.92
N LYS A 279 -13.22 4.95 -2.67
CA LYS A 279 -13.67 3.61 -2.28
C LYS A 279 -12.98 3.15 -1.00
N LEU A 280 -11.68 3.40 -0.86
CA LEU A 280 -10.93 3.08 0.34
C LEU A 280 -11.38 3.93 1.54
N GLU A 281 -11.53 5.25 1.38
CA GLU A 281 -11.97 6.14 2.46
C GLU A 281 -13.34 5.73 2.99
N ARG A 282 -14.29 5.40 2.10
CA ARG A 282 -15.61 4.87 2.48
C ARG A 282 -15.52 3.54 3.24
N HIS A 283 -14.64 2.63 2.82
CA HIS A 283 -14.55 1.31 3.45
C HIS A 283 -13.82 1.34 4.81
N TYR A 284 -12.67 2.00 4.87
CA TYR A 284 -11.82 2.00 6.07
C TYR A 284 -12.22 3.09 7.06
N GLY A 285 -12.90 4.15 6.62
CA GLY A 285 -13.17 5.34 7.43
C GLY A 285 -11.92 6.17 7.71
N GLN A 286 -10.88 6.00 6.89
CA GLN A 286 -9.59 6.67 6.99
C GLN A 286 -9.22 7.20 5.61
N ARG A 287 -8.83 8.48 5.54
CA ARG A 287 -8.36 9.10 4.30
C ARG A 287 -7.08 8.42 3.81
N PRO A 288 -7.04 7.91 2.58
CA PRO A 288 -5.83 7.28 2.03
C PRO A 288 -4.64 8.24 1.97
N ILE A 289 -3.44 7.68 2.10
CA ILE A 289 -2.18 8.40 1.92
C ILE A 289 -1.67 8.16 0.50
N ILE A 290 -1.18 9.21 -0.15
CA ILE A 290 -0.61 9.13 -1.51
C ILE A 290 0.89 8.97 -1.39
N TYR A 291 1.42 7.79 -1.73
CA TYR A 291 2.84 7.62 -1.99
C TYR A 291 3.15 7.94 -3.46
N THR A 292 4.27 8.62 -3.69
CA THR A 292 4.70 8.98 -5.06
C THR A 292 6.21 9.12 -5.19
N SER A 293 6.69 8.87 -6.41
CA SER A 293 8.04 9.20 -6.88
C SER A 293 8.15 10.64 -7.42
N PRO A 294 9.37 11.21 -7.53
CA PRO A 294 9.57 12.59 -7.99
C PRO A 294 9.07 12.86 -9.41
N ASP A 295 9.30 11.92 -10.33
CA ASP A 295 8.88 12.01 -11.72
C ASP A 295 7.36 11.92 -11.86
N PHE A 296 6.73 10.94 -11.21
CA PHE A 296 5.28 10.79 -11.20
C PHE A 296 4.59 12.04 -10.62
N TYR A 297 5.12 12.58 -9.53
CA TYR A 297 4.58 13.80 -8.92
C TYR A 297 4.67 15.01 -9.85
N ARG A 298 5.84 15.22 -10.48
CA ARG A 298 6.04 16.32 -11.43
C ARG A 298 5.03 16.25 -12.56
N ASP A 299 4.84 15.06 -13.12
CA ASP A 299 4.00 14.86 -14.29
C ASP A 299 2.51 14.99 -13.92
N ASN A 300 2.07 14.44 -12.78
CA ASN A 300 0.64 14.27 -12.49
C ASN A 300 0.10 15.02 -11.27
N LEU A 301 0.90 15.25 -10.22
CA LEU A 301 0.37 15.59 -8.87
C LEU A 301 0.66 17.02 -8.40
N ARG A 302 1.43 17.82 -9.13
CA ARG A 302 1.64 19.26 -8.81
C ARG A 302 0.30 19.98 -8.68
N GLY A 303 -0.01 20.56 -7.51
CA GLY A 303 -1.26 21.25 -7.24
C GLY A 303 -2.50 20.36 -7.04
N ALA A 304 -2.40 19.04 -7.28
CA ALA A 304 -3.50 18.11 -7.04
C ALA A 304 -3.53 17.64 -5.58
N PHE A 305 -4.71 17.19 -5.15
CA PHE A 305 -4.97 16.58 -3.83
C PHE A 305 -4.37 17.35 -2.63
N PRO A 306 -4.63 18.66 -2.48
CA PRO A 306 -4.08 19.44 -1.37
C PRO A 306 -4.51 18.92 0.01
N ASP A 307 -5.69 18.31 0.09
CA ASP A 307 -6.30 17.80 1.33
C ASP A 307 -6.01 16.31 1.60
N TYR A 308 -5.07 15.72 0.85
CA TYR A 308 -4.61 14.35 1.08
C TYR A 308 -3.22 14.33 1.70
N PRO A 309 -2.96 13.43 2.66
CA PRO A 309 -1.61 13.25 3.20
C PRO A 309 -0.71 12.59 2.14
N PHE A 310 0.51 13.14 2.00
CA PHE A 310 1.51 12.60 1.09
C PHE A 310 2.61 11.83 1.83
N TRP A 311 3.01 10.72 1.24
CA TRP A 311 4.24 10.02 1.55
C TRP A 311 5.21 10.22 0.38
N LEU A 312 6.19 11.10 0.56
CA LEU A 312 7.07 11.51 -0.52
C LEU A 312 8.35 10.67 -0.54
N ARG A 313 8.67 10.09 -1.69
CA ARG A 313 10.01 9.52 -1.90
C ARG A 313 11.00 10.60 -2.28
N ALA A 314 12.01 10.82 -1.44
CA ALA A 314 13.09 11.77 -1.72
C ALA A 314 14.42 11.24 -1.16
N VAL A 315 15.07 10.34 -1.90
CA VAL A 315 16.25 9.61 -1.42
C VAL A 315 17.58 10.29 -1.72
N ALA A 316 17.58 11.40 -2.48
CA ALA A 316 18.79 12.13 -2.89
C ALA A 316 18.83 13.59 -2.39
N ALA A 317 17.70 14.14 -1.95
CA ALA A 317 17.57 15.47 -1.39
C ALA A 317 16.34 15.56 -0.48
N HIS A 318 16.30 16.54 0.41
CA HIS A 318 15.16 16.77 1.30
C HIS A 318 13.86 17.03 0.50
N PRO A 319 12.67 16.59 0.96
CA PRO A 319 11.42 16.80 0.26
C PRO A 319 11.15 18.24 -0.17
N SER A 320 11.50 19.25 0.63
CA SER A 320 11.32 20.67 0.25
C SER A 320 12.07 21.09 -1.02
N LYS A 321 13.15 20.40 -1.39
CA LYS A 321 13.89 20.64 -2.63
C LYS A 321 13.30 19.89 -3.83
N VAL A 322 12.79 18.68 -3.59
CA VAL A 322 12.26 17.79 -4.64
C VAL A 322 10.80 18.12 -4.97
N TYR A 323 10.03 18.52 -3.95
CA TYR A 323 8.61 18.81 -3.98
C TYR A 323 8.32 20.18 -3.34
N PRO A 324 8.80 21.29 -3.93
CA PRO A 324 8.66 22.62 -3.34
C PRO A 324 7.19 22.96 -3.06
N GLY A 325 6.93 23.42 -1.83
CA GLY A 325 5.59 23.78 -1.35
C GLY A 325 4.64 22.60 -1.06
N ARG A 326 5.09 21.34 -1.23
CA ARG A 326 4.23 20.18 -0.95
C ARG A 326 4.34 19.77 0.52
N LYS A 327 3.21 19.86 1.21
CA LYS A 327 2.98 19.26 2.54
C LYS A 327 3.12 17.74 2.47
N TRP A 328 3.78 17.14 3.45
CA TRP A 328 3.99 15.69 3.52
C TRP A 328 3.85 15.16 4.94
N LEU A 329 3.36 13.94 5.06
CA LEU A 329 3.16 13.22 6.31
C LEU A 329 4.27 12.20 6.56
N PHE A 330 4.72 11.54 5.49
CA PHE A 330 5.83 10.61 5.53
C PHE A 330 6.87 10.95 4.47
N TRP A 331 8.13 10.64 4.75
CA TRP A 331 9.23 10.79 3.82
C TRP A 331 10.02 9.47 3.75
N GLN A 332 10.06 8.86 2.56
CA GLN A 332 11.00 7.78 2.26
C GLN A 332 12.35 8.41 1.89
N TYR A 333 13.30 8.31 2.81
CA TYR A 333 14.59 8.98 2.71
C TYR A 333 15.71 8.06 2.24
N SER A 334 15.48 6.75 2.20
CA SER A 334 16.45 5.77 1.71
C SER A 334 15.78 4.50 1.23
N GLY A 335 16.32 3.92 0.14
CA GLY A 335 16.06 2.53 -0.29
C GLY A 335 17.23 1.58 -0.07
N SER A 336 18.21 2.02 0.71
CA SER A 336 19.43 1.24 1.03
C SER A 336 19.66 1.08 2.52
N GLY A 337 18.58 1.18 3.31
CA GLY A 337 18.61 0.93 4.73
C GLY A 337 19.12 -0.47 5.06
N LEU A 338 19.82 -0.57 6.18
CA LEU A 338 20.34 -1.81 6.73
C LEU A 338 19.85 -1.94 8.16
N SER A 339 19.25 -3.08 8.47
CA SER A 339 18.69 -3.37 9.79
C SER A 339 19.01 -4.79 10.22
N ARG A 340 19.30 -4.96 11.52
CA ARG A 340 19.30 -6.29 12.14
C ARG A 340 17.87 -6.80 12.12
N GLY A 341 17.66 -7.91 11.42
CA GLY A 341 16.34 -8.55 11.30
C GLY A 341 15.80 -8.58 9.89
N VAL A 342 16.46 -7.94 8.92
CA VAL A 342 16.16 -8.08 7.50
C VAL A 342 17.45 -8.47 6.79
N SER A 343 17.37 -9.50 5.94
CA SER A 343 18.48 -9.84 5.04
C SER A 343 18.40 -8.94 3.81
N GLY A 344 19.40 -8.07 3.62
CA GLY A 344 19.44 -7.16 2.48
C GLY A 344 19.01 -5.73 2.83
N ARG A 345 18.56 -5.00 1.80
CA ARG A 345 18.17 -3.59 1.90
C ARG A 345 16.69 -3.45 2.29
N ILE A 346 16.40 -2.40 3.04
CA ILE A 346 15.04 -2.02 3.42
C ILE A 346 14.84 -0.52 3.20
N ASP A 347 13.63 -0.15 2.82
CA ASP A 347 13.23 1.24 2.69
C ASP A 347 13.03 1.86 4.08
N LEU A 348 13.59 3.05 4.27
CA LEU A 348 13.53 3.78 5.53
C LEU A 348 12.69 5.04 5.39
N ASN A 349 11.82 5.23 6.38
CA ASN A 349 10.85 6.30 6.41
C ASN A 349 10.89 7.07 7.72
N VAL A 350 10.45 8.32 7.66
CA VAL A 350 10.17 9.16 8.82
C VAL A 350 8.78 9.75 8.71
N PHE A 351 8.12 9.92 9.86
CA PHE A 351 6.91 10.72 10.00
C PHE A 351 7.27 12.19 10.21
N HIS A 352 6.47 13.09 9.64
CA HIS A 352 6.62 14.54 9.82
C HIS A 352 6.04 14.98 11.17
N GLY A 353 6.92 15.03 12.19
CA GLY A 353 6.60 15.58 13.49
C GLY A 353 7.34 14.91 14.65
N ASP A 354 7.03 15.37 15.86
CA ASP A 354 7.53 14.80 17.10
C ASP A 354 6.65 13.62 17.60
N GLU A 355 7.03 13.02 18.73
CA GLU A 355 6.29 11.90 19.32
C GLU A 355 4.86 12.27 19.76
N ARG A 356 4.62 13.54 20.13
CA ARG A 356 3.30 14.01 20.56
C ARG A 356 2.38 14.13 19.36
N GLN A 357 2.86 14.72 18.28
CA GLN A 357 2.16 14.83 17.01
C GLN A 357 1.87 13.44 16.43
N TRP A 358 2.82 12.51 16.51
CA TRP A 358 2.59 11.11 16.15
C TRP A 358 1.44 10.47 16.95
N ARG A 359 1.46 10.58 18.28
CA ARG A 359 0.38 10.04 19.13
C ARG A 359 -0.97 10.70 18.85
N ASN A 360 -0.98 12.00 18.62
CA ASN A 360 -2.20 12.73 18.26
C ASN A 360 -2.78 12.25 16.93
N TRP A 361 -1.93 12.10 15.91
CA TRP A 361 -2.32 11.60 14.60
C TRP A 361 -2.87 10.17 14.67
N LEU A 362 -2.23 9.27 15.42
CA LEU A 362 -2.74 7.92 15.67
C LEU A 362 -4.10 7.91 16.37
N GLY A 363 -4.42 8.95 17.16
CA GLY A 363 -5.71 9.14 17.81
C GLY A 363 -6.79 9.75 16.92
N GLY A 364 -6.52 9.96 15.62
CA GLY A 364 -7.45 10.57 14.68
C GLY A 364 -7.36 12.10 14.58
N GLY A 365 -6.37 12.72 15.23
CA GLY A 365 -6.10 14.14 15.06
C GLY A 365 -5.64 14.45 13.63
N GLN A 366 -6.23 15.48 13.01
CA GLN A 366 -5.73 15.97 11.72
C GLN A 366 -4.32 16.54 11.89
N MET A 367 -3.42 16.12 11.00
CA MET A 367 -2.12 16.73 10.81
C MET A 367 -2.16 17.45 9.46
N VAL A 368 -2.34 18.77 9.47
CA VAL A 368 -2.01 19.59 8.31
C VAL A 368 -0.51 19.83 8.43
N ALA A 369 0.31 19.02 7.74
CA ALA A 369 1.76 19.23 7.75
C ALA A 369 2.05 20.62 7.20
N ASP A 370 2.52 21.55 8.02
CA ASP A 370 2.92 22.86 7.51
C ASP A 370 4.13 22.70 6.59
N ALA A 371 4.15 23.53 5.54
CA ALA A 371 5.32 23.63 4.69
C ALA A 371 6.27 24.61 5.40
N ASP A 372 7.33 24.08 6.00
CA ASP A 372 8.48 24.90 6.44
C ASP A 372 9.20 25.52 5.23
#